data_AF-A0A177ILP2-F1
#
_entry.id   AF-A0A177ILP2-F1
#
_cell.length_a   1.000
_cell.length_b   1.000
_cell.length_c   1.000
_cell.angle_alpha   90.00
_cell.angle_beta   90.00
_cell.angle_gamma   90.00
#
_symmetry.space_group_name_H-M   'P 1'
#
loop_
_entity.id
_entity.type
_entity.pdbx_description
1 polymer ?
#
loop_
_entity_poly.entity_id
_entity_poly.type
_entity_poly.pdbx_seq_one_letter_code
_entity_poly.pdbx_strand_id
1 'polypeptide(L)'
;MSVSTDTVTLLCELIRNACVNDLTSDSGAEHRNAETLERFFAGTDVKVQRFEPHPGRVSVAFTVEGNNPDAEPLTFLGHTDVVPVEAINGRLEHLRGIALGFKNLGHYILRSLIHSGQLHTKINAL
;
A
#
# COMPACT_ATOMS: atom_id res chain seq x y z
N MET A 1 1.89 12.86 24.98
CA MET A 1 1.61 13.34 23.61
C MET A 1 0.10 13.31 23.38
N SER A 2 -0.42 14.13 22.47
CA SER A 2 -1.82 14.05 22.03
C SER A 2 -1.92 13.02 20.90
N VAL A 3 -2.95 12.18 20.92
CA VAL A 3 -3.28 11.20 19.87
C VAL A 3 -3.18 11.82 18.47
N SER A 4 -3.55 13.10 18.31
CA SER A 4 -3.49 13.78 17.02
C SER A 4 -2.06 13.95 16.48
N THR A 5 -1.09 14.34 17.32
CA THR A 5 0.29 14.56 16.89
C THR A 5 1.00 13.24 16.55
N ASP A 6 0.79 12.21 17.36
CA ASP A 6 1.41 10.89 17.14
C ASP A 6 0.83 10.24 15.88
N THR A 7 -0.48 10.36 15.66
CA THR A 7 -1.15 9.84 14.46
C THR A 7 -0.61 10.53 13.20
N VAL A 8 -0.51 11.86 13.18
CA VAL A 8 0.02 12.59 12.03
C VAL A 8 1.49 12.23 11.78
N THR A 9 2.28 12.09 12.84
CA THR A 9 3.71 11.71 12.73
C THR A 9 3.86 10.33 12.12
N LEU A 10 3.13 9.33 12.64
CA LEU A 10 3.12 7.97 12.12
C LEU A 10 2.67 7.94 10.66
N LEU A 11 1.55 8.61 10.33
CA LEU A 11 1.04 8.67 8.96
C LEU A 11 2.04 9.27 7.99
N CYS A 12 2.70 10.38 8.36
CA CYS A 12 3.74 10.98 7.52
C CYS A 12 4.93 10.05 7.31
N GLU A 13 5.31 9.26 8.30
CA GLU A 13 6.38 8.27 8.17
C GLU A 13 5.99 7.14 7.21
N LEU A 14 4.79 6.57 7.37
CA LEU A 14 4.27 5.52 6.48
C LEU A 14 4.17 5.98 5.02
N ILE A 15 3.78 7.24 4.79
CA ILE A 15 3.74 7.83 3.44
C ILE A 15 5.16 7.96 2.87
N ARG A 16 6.12 8.43 3.67
CA ARG A 16 7.52 8.63 3.24
C ARG A 16 8.25 7.32 2.94
N ASN A 17 7.84 6.21 3.56
CA ASN A 17 8.36 4.89 3.24
C ASN A 17 8.09 4.48 1.79
N ALA A 18 7.16 5.13 1.10
CA ALA A 18 6.91 4.95 -0.34
C ALA A 18 6.81 3.46 -0.72
N CYS A 19 5.95 2.72 -0.01
CA CYS A 19 5.68 1.32 -0.31
C CYS A 19 4.85 1.23 -1.61
N VAL A 20 5.51 1.38 -2.76
CA VAL A 20 4.86 1.48 -4.07
C VAL A 20 4.83 0.10 -4.74
N ASN A 21 3.63 -0.41 -4.99
CA ASN A 21 3.38 -1.71 -5.61
C ASN A 21 2.98 -1.52 -7.09
N ASP A 22 3.86 -1.92 -8.01
CA ASP A 22 3.62 -1.87 -9.46
C ASP A 22 3.03 -3.17 -10.03
N LEU A 23 2.52 -4.03 -9.14
CA LEU A 23 1.95 -5.36 -9.40
C LEU A 23 2.99 -6.46 -9.69
N THR A 24 4.29 -6.19 -9.58
CA THR A 24 5.33 -7.24 -9.62
C THR A 24 5.58 -7.84 -8.22
N SER A 25 6.08 -9.08 -8.18
CA SER A 25 6.42 -9.77 -6.92
C SER A 25 7.44 -9.00 -6.07
N ASP A 26 8.35 -8.30 -6.73
CA ASP A 26 9.53 -7.67 -6.12
C ASP A 26 9.28 -6.18 -5.78
N SER A 27 8.08 -5.66 -6.08
CA SER A 27 7.66 -4.30 -5.73
C SER A 27 6.95 -4.24 -4.38
N GLY A 28 6.37 -3.08 -4.03
CA GLY A 28 5.62 -2.88 -2.79
C GLY A 28 6.55 -2.53 -1.64
N ALA A 29 7.53 -3.38 -1.34
CA ALA A 29 8.46 -3.20 -0.23
C ALA A 29 7.76 -2.93 1.13
N GLU A 30 6.64 -3.61 1.37
CA GLU A 30 5.75 -3.45 2.52
C GLU A 30 6.47 -3.69 3.86
N HIS A 31 7.61 -4.40 3.86
CA HIS A 31 8.48 -4.56 5.02
C HIS A 31 8.85 -3.23 5.69
N ARG A 32 9.02 -2.13 4.93
CA ARG A 32 9.35 -0.81 5.50
C ARG A 32 8.23 -0.28 6.38
N ASN A 33 6.98 -0.41 5.91
CA ASN A 33 5.81 -0.02 6.70
C ASN A 33 5.58 -0.98 7.88
N ALA A 34 5.83 -2.28 7.70
CA ALA A 34 5.79 -3.23 8.80
C ALA A 34 6.78 -2.86 9.92
N GLU A 35 8.03 -2.55 9.60
CA GLU A 35 9.05 -2.13 10.56
C GLU A 35 8.70 -0.81 11.28
N THR A 36 8.14 0.17 10.56
CA THR A 36 7.64 1.41 11.18
C THR A 36 6.52 1.14 12.18
N LEU A 37 5.56 0.26 11.84
CA LEU A 37 4.45 -0.09 12.74
C LEU A 37 4.93 -0.91 13.95
N GLU A 38 5.83 -1.88 13.74
CA GLU A 38 6.46 -2.65 14.82
C GLU A 38 7.18 -1.73 15.81
N ARG A 39 7.94 -0.75 15.30
CA ARG A 39 8.60 0.27 16.13
C ARG A 39 7.58 1.14 16.88
N PHE A 40 6.47 1.53 16.24
CA PHE A 40 5.44 2.36 16.86
C PHE A 40 4.79 1.65 18.07
N PHE A 41 4.58 0.34 17.98
CA PHE A 41 4.01 -0.46 19.08
C PHE A 41 5.06 -1.06 20.03
N ALA A 42 6.34 -0.78 19.83
CA ALA A 42 7.40 -1.31 20.68
C ALA A 42 7.21 -0.88 22.15
N GLY A 43 7.31 -1.84 23.07
CA GLY A 43 7.13 -1.61 24.50
C GLY A 43 5.67 -1.58 24.97
N THR A 44 4.70 -1.85 24.08
CA THR A 44 3.30 -2.10 24.45
C THR A 44 3.05 -3.59 24.71
N ASP A 45 1.84 -3.93 25.16
CA ASP A 45 1.36 -5.30 25.34
C ASP A 45 0.74 -5.92 24.07
N VAL A 46 0.78 -5.19 22.95
CA VAL A 46 0.29 -5.65 21.65
C VAL A 46 1.11 -6.86 21.19
N LYS A 47 0.44 -7.96 20.86
CA LYS A 47 1.08 -9.14 20.25
C LYS A 47 1.28 -8.87 18.77
N VAL A 48 2.49 -9.16 18.27
CA VAL A 48 2.88 -8.88 16.88
C VAL A 48 3.26 -10.18 16.17
N GLN A 49 2.72 -10.37 14.96
CA GLN A 49 3.09 -11.48 14.09
C GLN A 49 3.40 -10.98 12.68
N ARG A 50 4.47 -11.50 12.09
CA ARG A 50 4.94 -11.15 10.74
C ARG A 50 4.76 -12.33 9.79
N PHE A 51 4.30 -12.04 8.58
CA PHE A 51 4.10 -13.01 7.52
C PHE A 51 4.79 -12.51 6.25
N GLU A 52 5.74 -13.27 5.72
CA GLU A 52 6.55 -12.89 4.56
C GLU A 52 6.50 -13.97 3.48
N PRO A 53 5.46 -14.00 2.62
CA PRO A 53 5.34 -14.97 1.54
C PRO A 53 6.40 -14.83 0.43
N HIS A 54 7.03 -13.65 0.31
CA HIS A 54 8.09 -13.35 -0.65
C HIS A 54 9.03 -12.30 -0.04
N PRO A 55 10.34 -12.32 -0.32
CA PRO A 55 11.26 -11.31 0.19
C PRO A 55 10.75 -9.88 0.02
N GLY A 56 10.66 -9.15 1.13
CA GLY A 56 10.20 -7.77 1.19
C GLY A 56 8.68 -7.55 1.16
N ARG A 57 7.88 -8.60 0.87
CA ARG A 57 6.41 -8.60 0.85
C ARG A 57 5.89 -9.05 2.21
N VAL A 58 5.58 -8.10 3.08
CA VAL A 58 5.28 -8.39 4.49
C VAL A 58 3.87 -7.96 4.86
N SER A 59 3.13 -8.87 5.47
CA SER A 59 1.94 -8.54 6.27
C SER A 59 2.29 -8.61 7.75
N VAL A 60 1.78 -7.67 8.54
CA VAL A 60 1.94 -7.65 9.99
C VAL A 60 0.56 -7.65 10.65
N ALA A 61 0.39 -8.51 11.65
CA ALA A 61 -0.82 -8.57 12.47
C ALA A 61 -0.49 -8.08 13.89
N PHE A 62 -1.30 -7.14 14.37
CA PHE A 62 -1.25 -6.61 15.72
C PHE A 62 -2.51 -7.04 16.46
N THR A 63 -2.34 -7.68 17.62
CA THR A 63 -3.46 -8.19 18.43
C THR A 63 -3.45 -7.57 19.81
N VAL A 64 -4.58 -6.97 20.19
CA VAL A 64 -4.87 -6.48 21.53
C VAL A 64 -5.87 -7.45 22.15
N GLU A 65 -5.56 -7.99 23.32
CA GLU A 65 -6.48 -8.88 24.03
C GLU A 65 -7.69 -8.11 24.56
N GLY A 66 -8.88 -8.67 24.35
CA GLY A 66 -10.10 -8.15 24.94
C GLY A 66 -10.25 -8.57 26.40
N ASN A 67 -11.08 -7.84 27.15
CA ASN A 67 -11.37 -8.18 28.54
C ASN A 67 -12.48 -9.23 28.71
N ASN A 68 -13.16 -9.62 27.62
CA ASN A 68 -14.20 -10.64 27.61
C ASN A 68 -13.78 -11.82 26.72
N PRO A 69 -13.46 -13.01 27.29
CA PRO A 69 -13.04 -14.16 26.51
C PRO A 69 -14.14 -14.77 25.64
N ASP A 70 -15.41 -14.46 25.94
CA ASP A 70 -16.57 -14.97 25.18
C ASP A 70 -17.00 -14.01 24.04
N ALA A 71 -16.33 -12.87 23.88
CA ALA A 71 -16.62 -11.93 22.80
C ALA A 71 -16.03 -12.41 21.47
N GLU A 72 -16.75 -12.14 20.37
CA GLU A 72 -16.23 -12.42 19.03
C GLU A 72 -15.01 -11.52 18.70
N PRO A 73 -13.97 -12.07 18.08
CA PRO A 73 -12.81 -11.29 17.68
C PRO A 73 -13.16 -10.33 16.54
N LEU A 74 -12.72 -9.07 16.65
CA LEU A 74 -12.85 -8.06 15.59
C LEU A 74 -11.52 -7.90 14.86
N THR A 75 -11.53 -8.10 13.54
CA THR A 75 -10.33 -7.90 12.71
C THR A 75 -10.53 -6.69 11.79
N PHE A 76 -9.61 -5.74 11.86
CA PHE A 76 -9.49 -4.66 10.89
C PHE A 76 -8.40 -5.01 9.89
N LEU A 77 -8.77 -5.08 8.62
CA LEU A 77 -7.82 -5.32 7.53
C LEU A 77 -7.62 -4.04 6.74
N GLY A 78 -6.36 -3.73 6.47
CA GLY A 78 -5.93 -2.67 5.58
C GLY A 78 -4.72 -3.13 4.77
N HIS A 79 -4.37 -2.37 3.75
CA HIS A 79 -3.15 -2.54 2.99
C HIS A 79 -2.25 -1.32 3.19
N THR A 80 -0.93 -1.52 3.16
CA THR A 80 0.06 -0.46 3.44
C THR A 80 0.84 -0.04 2.21
N ASP A 81 0.62 -0.71 1.07
CA ASP A 81 1.13 -0.33 -0.22
C ASP A 81 0.21 0.69 -0.91
N VAL A 82 0.81 1.46 -1.81
CA VAL A 82 0.12 2.37 -2.72
C VAL A 82 0.56 2.07 -4.14
N VAL A 83 -0.20 2.53 -5.14
CA VAL A 83 0.20 2.34 -6.54
C VAL A 83 1.13 3.45 -7.02
N PRO A 84 1.85 3.23 -8.13
CA PRO A 84 2.76 4.23 -8.67
C PRO A 84 2.05 5.52 -9.10
N VAL A 85 2.79 6.63 -9.04
CA VAL A 85 2.32 7.97 -9.39
C VAL A 85 3.42 8.68 -10.18
N GLU A 86 3.04 9.55 -11.11
CA GLU A 86 3.99 10.40 -11.83
C GLU A 86 3.69 11.88 -11.61
N ALA A 87 4.75 12.68 -11.50
CA ALA A 87 4.62 14.13 -11.48
C ALA A 87 4.55 14.68 -12.92
N ILE A 88 3.40 15.23 -13.30
CA ILE A 88 3.16 15.86 -14.62
C ILE A 88 2.75 17.31 -14.38
N ASN A 89 3.49 18.26 -14.97
CA ASN A 89 3.22 19.70 -14.82
C ASN A 89 3.04 20.14 -13.35
N GLY A 90 3.81 19.54 -12.43
CA GLY A 90 3.72 19.83 -10.98
C GLY A 90 2.57 19.16 -10.24
N ARG A 91 1.80 18.27 -10.88
CA ARG A 91 0.71 17.49 -10.27
C ARG A 91 1.04 16.01 -10.20
N LEU A 92 0.64 15.36 -9.12
CA LEU A 92 0.74 13.91 -8.97
C LEU A 92 -0.44 13.23 -9.67
N GLU A 93 -0.16 12.48 -10.74
CA GLU A 93 -1.15 11.78 -11.54
C GLU A 93 -1.05 10.26 -11.32
N HIS A 94 -2.18 9.65 -10.94
CA HIS A 94 -2.26 8.28 -10.45
C HIS A 94 -2.33 7.23 -11.59
N LEU A 95 -1.50 6.19 -11.52
CA LEU A 95 -1.52 5.07 -12.47
C LEU A 95 -2.61 4.06 -12.07
N ARG A 96 -3.83 4.22 -12.58
CA ARG A 96 -4.88 3.17 -12.53
C ARG A 96 -4.64 2.16 -13.66
N GLY A 97 -4.56 0.87 -13.31
CA GLY A 97 -4.82 -0.30 -14.17
C GLY A 97 -3.64 -0.87 -14.98
N ILE A 98 -2.69 -0.04 -15.44
CA ILE A 98 -1.51 -0.51 -16.21
C ILE A 98 -0.31 0.38 -15.88
N ALA A 99 0.83 -0.22 -15.50
CA ALA A 99 2.09 0.45 -15.16
C ALA A 99 2.81 1.03 -16.40
N LEU A 100 2.06 1.50 -17.39
CA LEU A 100 2.59 2.22 -18.53
C LEU A 100 2.61 3.70 -18.16
N GLY A 101 3.80 4.20 -17.82
CA GLY A 101 4.02 5.57 -17.38
C GLY A 101 3.48 6.65 -18.35
N PHE A 102 3.15 7.83 -17.83
CA PHE A 102 2.58 8.95 -18.59
C PHE A 102 3.61 9.73 -19.41
N LYS A 103 4.91 9.57 -19.10
CA LYS A 103 5.99 10.27 -19.84
C LYS A 103 6.12 9.82 -21.30
N ASN A 104 5.60 8.65 -21.66
CA ASN A 104 5.54 8.18 -23.04
C ASN A 104 4.15 8.47 -23.63
N LEU A 105 4.08 9.35 -24.63
CA LEU A 105 2.81 9.74 -25.26
C LEU A 105 2.06 8.54 -25.85
N GLY A 106 2.77 7.54 -26.37
CA GLY A 106 2.17 6.30 -26.87
C GLY A 106 1.50 5.48 -25.77
N HIS A 107 2.15 5.37 -24.60
CA HIS A 107 1.58 4.73 -23.41
C HIS A 107 0.35 5.46 -22.89
N TYR A 108 0.40 6.80 -22.87
CA TYR A 108 -0.74 7.64 -22.47
C TYR A 108 -1.95 7.46 -23.39
N ILE A 109 -1.73 7.46 -24.72
CA ILE A 109 -2.78 7.27 -25.73
C ILE A 109 -3.37 5.86 -25.60
N LEU A 110 -2.53 4.83 -25.55
CA LEU A 110 -2.97 3.44 -25.40
C LEU A 110 -3.80 3.24 -24.13
N ARG A 111 -3.37 3.82 -23.01
CA ARG A 111 -4.10 3.77 -21.75
C ARG A 111 -5.44 4.51 -21.80
N SER A 112 -5.45 5.70 -22.38
CA SER A 112 -6.67 6.49 -22.55
C SER A 112 -7.71 5.69 -23.33
N LEU A 113 -7.31 5.04 -24.42
CA LEU A 113 -8.18 4.17 -25.23
C LEU A 113 -8.65 2.93 -24.44
N ILE A 114 -7.78 2.29 -23.67
CA ILE A 114 -8.14 1.12 -22.85
C ILE A 114 -9.20 1.47 -21.79
N HIS A 115 -8.98 2.54 -21.02
CA HIS A 115 -9.82 2.90 -19.89
C HIS A 115 -11.10 3.65 -20.28
N SER A 116 -11.06 4.57 -21.25
CA SER A 116 -12.26 5.30 -21.68
C SER A 116 -13.05 4.60 -22.78
N GLY A 117 -12.38 3.79 -23.60
CA GLY A 117 -12.97 3.07 -24.73
C GLY A 117 -13.39 1.63 -24.43
N GLN A 118 -13.23 1.14 -23.19
CA GLN A 118 -13.50 -0.25 -22.78
C GLN A 118 -12.84 -1.31 -23.69
N LEU A 119 -11.68 -0.97 -24.26
CA LEU A 119 -10.98 -1.80 -25.24
C LEU A 119 -10.24 -2.99 -24.63
N HIS A 120 -10.35 -3.20 -23.31
CA HIS A 120 -9.74 -4.32 -22.58
C HIS A 120 -10.01 -5.69 -23.25
N THR A 121 -11.21 -5.92 -23.78
CA THR A 121 -11.59 -7.18 -24.44
C THR A 121 -11.01 -7.36 -25.84
N LYS A 122 -10.55 -6.29 -26.49
CA LYS A 122 -9.92 -6.34 -27.82
C LYS A 122 -8.39 -6.44 -27.78
N ILE A 123 -7.78 -6.24 -26.62
CA ILE A 123 -6.32 -6.21 -26.43
C ILE A 123 -5.78 -7.50 -25.77
N ASN A 124 -6.63 -8.48 -25.46
CA ASN A 124 -6.23 -9.83 -25.03
C ASN A 124 -5.58 -10.66 -26.18
N ALA A 125 -4.50 -10.14 -26.76
CA ALA A 125 -3.64 -10.84 -27.71
C ALA A 125 -2.15 -10.60 -27.44
N LEU A 126 -1.78 -10.20 -26.21
CA LEU A 126 -0.39 -10.11 -25.75
C LEU A 126 -0.25 -10.76 -24.37
#